data_AF-A0A7J0FY78-F1
#
_entry.id   AF-A0A7J0FY78-F1
#
_cell.length_a   1.000
_cell.length_b   1.000
_cell.length_c   1.000
_cell.angle_alpha   90.00
_cell.angle_beta   90.00
_cell.angle_gamma   90.00
#
_symmetry.space_group_name_H-M   'P 1'
#
loop_
_entity.id
_entity.type
_entity.pdbx_description
1 polymer ?
#
loop_
_entity_poly.entity_id
_entity_poly.type
_entity_poly.pdbx_seq_one_letter_code
_entity_poly.pdbx_strand_id
1 'polypeptide(L)'
;MEDVEKVTTNDEPKYRGIRAMPFVIGNETFEKLGTIGTSANLLVYLTTVFNMKSITATNVINIFNGTCNFGTLLGAFLCDTYFGRYKTLGFASISSFLVLSLSDFIHVWNLLAMF
;
A
#
# COMPACT_ATOMS: atom_id res chain seq x y z
N MET A 1 16.83 57.12 -21.29
CA MET A 1 17.87 56.65 -20.35
C MET A 1 17.06 55.92 -19.30
N GLU A 2 16.69 54.68 -19.65
CA GLU A 2 17.22 53.45 -19.03
C GLU A 2 16.52 53.29 -17.67
N ASP A 3 15.62 52.34 -17.42
CA ASP A 3 15.77 50.90 -17.61
C ASP A 3 14.40 50.20 -17.84
N VAL A 4 13.98 50.08 -19.10
CA VAL A 4 12.94 49.13 -19.52
C VAL A 4 13.65 47.90 -20.09
N GLU A 5 14.49 47.21 -19.29
CA GLU A 5 15.10 45.95 -19.75
C GLU A 5 15.71 45.12 -18.60
N LYS A 6 14.91 44.20 -18.04
CA LYS A 6 15.35 42.86 -17.57
C LYS A 6 14.17 41.92 -17.77
N VAL A 7 13.78 41.67 -19.02
CA VAL A 7 14.06 40.40 -19.72
C VAL A 7 13.86 39.22 -18.76
N THR A 8 12.63 38.71 -18.81
CA THR A 8 12.28 37.29 -18.72
C THR A 8 13.42 36.41 -18.19
N THR A 9 13.41 36.15 -16.89
CA THR A 9 14.01 34.92 -16.37
C THR A 9 13.21 33.78 -16.99
N ASN A 10 13.66 33.31 -18.16
CA ASN A 10 13.30 32.02 -18.68
C ASN A 10 13.86 31.00 -17.68
N ASP A 11 13.12 30.75 -16.61
CA ASP A 11 13.23 29.50 -15.87
C ASP A 11 12.78 28.41 -16.83
N GLU A 12 13.67 28.02 -17.74
CA GLU A 12 13.49 26.83 -18.55
C GLU A 12 13.19 25.70 -17.56
N PRO A 13 11.99 25.10 -17.58
CA PRO A 13 11.72 23.97 -16.72
C PRO A 13 12.73 22.90 -17.10
N LYS A 14 13.72 22.68 -16.23
CA LYS A 14 14.74 21.67 -16.40
C LYS A 14 14.01 20.33 -16.33
N TYR A 15 13.52 19.86 -17.48
CA TYR A 15 12.79 18.61 -17.66
C TYR A 15 13.74 17.43 -17.33
N ARG A 16 14.03 17.21 -16.05
CA ARG A 16 14.56 15.93 -15.56
C ARG A 16 13.51 14.81 -15.70
N GLY A 17 12.27 15.20 -16.00
CA GLY A 17 11.12 14.34 -16.21
C GLY A 17 11.24 13.36 -17.37
N ILE A 18 12.00 13.63 -18.44
CA ILE A 18 12.16 12.67 -19.56
C ILE A 18 12.79 11.34 -19.14
N ARG A 19 13.59 11.32 -18.07
CA ARG A 19 14.11 10.08 -17.48
C ARG A 19 13.13 9.41 -16.52
N ALA A 20 12.30 10.18 -15.82
CA ALA A 20 11.29 9.67 -14.89
C ALA A 20 10.02 9.17 -15.61
N MET A 21 9.71 9.76 -16.76
CA MET A 21 8.53 9.46 -17.58
C MET A 21 8.38 7.97 -17.93
N PRO A 22 9.42 7.25 -18.41
CA PRO A 22 9.27 5.82 -18.66
C PRO A 22 9.04 4.99 -17.38
N PHE A 23 9.62 5.38 -16.24
CA PHE A 23 9.38 4.69 -14.97
C PHE A 23 7.95 4.89 -14.46
N VAL A 24 7.41 6.11 -14.58
CA VAL A 24 6.04 6.42 -14.19
C VAL A 24 5.04 5.69 -15.10
N ILE A 25 5.28 5.71 -16.42
CA ILE A 25 4.44 4.98 -17.39
C ILE A 25 4.50 3.47 -17.14
N GLY A 26 5.69 2.93 -16.84
CA GLY A 26 5.86 1.52 -16.51
C GLY A 26 5.06 1.12 -15.27
N ASN A 27 5.13 1.92 -14.20
CA ASN A 27 4.35 1.71 -12.98
C ASN A 27 2.84 1.77 -13.25
N GLU A 28 2.38 2.82 -13.92
CA GLU A 28 0.96 3.02 -14.27
C GLU A 28 0.42 1.86 -15.13
N THR A 29 1.21 1.40 -16.09
CA THR A 29 0.83 0.29 -16.98
C THR A 29 0.74 -1.02 -16.18
N PHE A 30 1.70 -1.27 -15.29
CA PHE A 30 1.71 -2.46 -14.45
C PHE A 30 0.53 -2.49 -13.48
N GLU A 31 0.22 -1.35 -12.86
CA GLU A 31 -0.94 -1.22 -11.97
C GLU A 31 -2.24 -1.54 -12.73
N LYS A 32 -2.46 -0.91 -13.89
CA LYS A 32 -3.64 -1.17 -14.73
C LYS A 32 -3.73 -2.62 -15.19
N LEU A 33 -2.60 -3.20 -15.60
CA LEU A 33 -2.56 -4.58 -16.09
C LEU A 33 -2.87 -5.57 -14.97
N GLY A 34 -2.36 -5.33 -13.76
CA GLY A 34 -2.70 -6.10 -12.56
C GLY A 34 -4.20 -6.02 -12.23
N THR A 35 -4.77 -4.81 -12.20
CA THR A 35 -6.19 -4.61 -11.90
C THR A 35 -7.10 -5.29 -12.93
N ILE A 36 -6.79 -5.14 -14.23
CA ILE A 36 -7.57 -5.77 -15.31
C ILE A 36 -7.40 -7.29 -15.27
N GLY A 37 -6.18 -7.79 -15.02
CA GLY A 37 -5.91 -9.23 -14.93
C GLY A 37 -6.64 -9.90 -13.77
N THR A 38 -6.60 -9.31 -12.57
CA THR A 38 -7.30 -9.83 -11.38
C THR A 38 -8.81 -9.78 -11.55
N SER A 39 -9.36 -8.68 -12.07
CA SER A 39 -10.81 -8.56 -12.30
C SER A 39 -11.32 -9.55 -13.35
N ALA A 40 -10.58 -9.77 -14.44
CA ALA A 40 -10.92 -10.76 -15.46
C ALA A 40 -10.84 -12.20 -14.92
N ASN A 41 -9.79 -12.53 -14.17
CA ASN A 41 -9.64 -13.86 -13.57
C ASN A 41 -10.78 -14.17 -12.59
N LEU A 42 -11.13 -13.21 -11.73
CA LEU A 42 -12.24 -13.34 -10.80
C LEU A 42 -13.59 -13.52 -11.52
N LEU A 43 -13.83 -12.78 -12.60
CA LEU A 43 -15.05 -12.91 -13.42
C LEU A 43 -15.15 -14.30 -14.07
N VAL A 44 -14.05 -14.81 -14.63
CA VAL A 44 -14.01 -16.16 -15.21
C VAL A 44 -14.25 -17.22 -14.14
N TYR A 45 -13.66 -17.08 -12.95
CA TYR A 45 -13.87 -18.00 -11.83
C TYR A 45 -15.34 -18.04 -11.37
N LEU A 46 -15.98 -16.88 -11.24
CA LEU A 46 -17.39 -16.76 -10.85
C LEU A 46 -18.35 -17.38 -11.89
N THR A 47 -18.04 -17.26 -13.17
CA THR A 47 -18.89 -17.79 -14.25
C THR A 47 -18.66 -19.29 -14.50
N THR A 48 -17.42 -19.78 -14.41
CA THR A 48 -17.08 -21.19 -14.73
C THR A 48 -17.23 -22.13 -13.53
N VAL A 49 -16.69 -21.77 -12.37
CA VAL A 49 -16.65 -22.65 -11.19
C VAL A 49 -17.92 -22.50 -10.36
N PHE A 50 -18.40 -21.26 -10.19
CA PHE A 50 -19.62 -20.98 -9.43
C PHE A 50 -20.90 -21.07 -10.27
N ASN A 51 -20.81 -21.29 -11.59
CA ASN A 51 -21.93 -21.40 -12.54
C ASN A 51 -22.97 -20.27 -12.39
N MET A 52 -22.53 -19.08 -11.96
CA MET A 52 -23.42 -17.95 -11.73
C MET A 52 -23.84 -17.31 -13.05
N LYS A 53 -25.11 -16.90 -13.14
CA LYS A 53 -25.64 -16.14 -14.28
C LYS A 53 -24.78 -14.89 -14.47
N SER A 54 -24.38 -14.59 -15.71
CA SER A 54 -23.46 -13.47 -16.04
C SER A 54 -23.83 -12.15 -15.35
N ILE A 55 -25.13 -11.86 -15.23
CA ILE A 55 -25.70 -10.69 -14.53
C ILE A 55 -25.31 -10.65 -13.04
N THR A 56 -25.33 -11.81 -12.36
CA THR A 56 -24.97 -11.92 -10.95
C THR A 56 -23.45 -11.79 -10.76
N ALA A 57 -22.66 -12.41 -11.65
CA ALA A 57 -21.21 -12.30 -11.62
C ALA A 57 -20.74 -10.85 -11.79
N THR A 58 -21.31 -10.10 -12.74
CA THR A 58 -21.01 -8.66 -12.92
C THR A 58 -21.37 -7.84 -11.67
N ASN A 59 -22.48 -8.13 -11.00
CA ASN A 59 -22.85 -7.44 -9.76
C ASN A 59 -21.83 -7.68 -8.64
N VAL A 60 -21.34 -8.92 -8.50
CA VAL A 60 -20.28 -9.25 -7.53
C VAL A 60 -18.98 -8.52 -7.86
N ILE A 61 -18.58 -8.45 -9.14
CA ILE A 61 -17.40 -7.67 -9.57
C ILE A 61 -17.57 -6.18 -9.28
N ASN A 62 -18.78 -5.62 -9.43
CA ASN A 62 -19.04 -4.22 -9.12
C ASN A 62 -18.92 -3.94 -7.61
N ILE A 63 -19.46 -4.82 -6.77
CA ILE A 63 -19.31 -4.73 -5.30
C ILE A 63 -17.84 -4.90 -4.90
N PHE A 64 -17.10 -5.80 -5.54
CA PHE A 64 -15.67 -5.99 -5.33
C PHE A 64 -14.88 -4.72 -5.67
N ASN A 65 -15.11 -4.12 -6.83
CA ASN A 65 -14.50 -2.84 -7.21
C ASN A 65 -14.87 -1.71 -6.23
N GLY A 66 -16.13 -1.66 -5.78
CA GLY A 66 -16.56 -0.72 -4.73
C GLY A 66 -15.79 -0.91 -3.42
N THR A 67 -15.54 -2.16 -3.05
CA THR A 67 -14.76 -2.53 -1.85
C THR A 67 -13.29 -2.17 -2.01
N CYS A 68 -12.70 -2.36 -3.19
CA CYS A 68 -11.33 -1.92 -3.48
C CYS A 68 -11.19 -0.40 -3.36
N ASN A 69 -12.13 0.38 -3.92
CA ASN A 69 -12.11 1.85 -3.80
C ASN A 69 -12.27 2.30 -2.34
N PHE A 70 -13.19 1.69 -1.60
CA PHE A 70 -13.36 1.96 -0.17
C PHE A 70 -12.13 1.54 0.65
N GLY A 71 -11.52 0.42 0.29
CA GLY A 71 -10.28 -0.09 0.87
C GLY A 71 -9.10 0.85 0.63
N THR A 72 -8.99 1.45 -0.56
CA THR A 72 -8.00 2.50 -0.85
C THR A 72 -8.26 3.76 -0.03
N LEU A 73 -9.52 4.17 0.14
CA LEU A 73 -9.89 5.34 0.95
C LEU A 73 -9.60 5.11 2.45
N LEU A 74 -9.95 3.93 2.96
CA LEU A 74 -9.56 3.46 4.29
C LEU A 74 -8.04 3.34 4.42
N GLY A 75 -7.35 2.86 3.38
CA GLY A 75 -5.89 2.72 3.33
C GLY A 75 -5.19 4.07 3.37
N ALA A 76 -5.70 5.07 2.64
CA ALA A 76 -5.23 6.45 2.65
C ALA A 76 -5.49 7.09 4.02
N PHE A 77 -6.70 6.97 4.56
CA PHE A 77 -7.03 7.45 5.91
C PHE A 77 -6.17 6.78 6.98
N LEU A 78 -5.96 5.47 6.84
CA LEU A 78 -5.05 4.72 7.69
C LEU A 78 -3.66 5.27 7.54
N CYS A 79 -3.12 5.52 6.35
CA CYS A 79 -1.77 6.03 6.08
C CYS A 79 -1.56 7.46 6.64
N ASP A 80 -2.52 8.35 6.43
CA ASP A 80 -2.53 9.72 6.97
C ASP A 80 -2.57 9.71 8.50
N THR A 81 -3.32 8.77 9.09
CA THR A 81 -3.33 8.53 10.54
C THR A 81 -2.09 7.73 10.99
N TYR A 82 -1.50 6.90 10.12
CA TYR A 82 -0.37 5.98 10.40
C TYR A 82 0.98 6.67 10.33
N PHE A 83 1.08 7.84 9.69
CA PHE A 83 2.20 8.75 9.92
C PHE A 83 2.19 9.34 11.36
N GLY A 84 1.35 8.79 12.26
CA GLY A 84 1.47 8.81 13.72
C GLY A 84 1.56 7.43 14.43
N ARG A 85 1.57 6.27 13.73
CA ARG A 85 1.50 4.90 14.32
C ARG A 85 2.79 4.05 14.23
N TYR A 86 3.95 4.63 13.97
CA TYR A 86 5.22 3.98 14.39
C TYR A 86 5.20 3.61 15.89
N LYS A 87 4.44 4.37 16.70
CA LYS A 87 4.34 4.18 18.15
C LYS A 87 3.60 2.91 18.56
N THR A 88 2.54 2.47 17.87
CA THR A 88 1.78 1.27 18.28
C THR A 88 2.51 -0.01 17.92
N LEU A 89 3.12 -0.07 16.72
CA LEU A 89 3.94 -1.20 16.30
C LEU A 89 5.25 -1.27 17.10
N GLY A 90 5.86 -0.10 17.42
CA GLY A 90 7.00 -0.01 18.31
C GLY A 90 6.69 -0.47 19.74
N PHE A 91 5.57 -0.04 20.32
CA PHE A 91 5.14 -0.52 21.65
C PHE A 91 4.85 -2.02 21.65
N ALA A 92 4.19 -2.54 20.61
CA ALA A 92 3.93 -3.97 20.49
C ALA A 92 5.24 -4.77 20.38
N SER A 93 6.22 -4.33 19.58
CA SER A 93 7.52 -4.98 19.48
C SER A 93 8.31 -4.93 20.79
N ILE A 94 8.38 -3.78 21.46
CA ILE A 94 9.08 -3.64 22.76
C ILE A 94 8.41 -4.53 23.82
N SER A 95 7.08 -4.55 23.86
CA SER A 95 6.32 -5.40 24.79
C SER A 95 6.60 -6.87 24.57
N SER A 96 6.62 -7.36 23.33
CA SER A 96 6.88 -8.76 23.02
C SER A 96 8.32 -9.18 23.36
N PHE A 97 9.30 -8.31 23.11
CA PHE A 97 10.70 -8.57 23.46
C PHE A 97 10.90 -8.68 24.98
N LEU A 98 10.34 -7.76 25.76
CA LEU A 98 10.46 -7.77 27.22
C LEU A 98 9.85 -9.03 27.85
N VAL A 99 8.69 -9.47 27.35
CA VAL A 99 8.01 -10.67 27.86
C VAL A 99 8.84 -11.93 27.61
N LEU A 100 9.42 -12.08 26.42
CA LEU A 100 10.27 -13.23 26.08
C LEU A 100 11.54 -13.27 26.94
N SER A 101 12.25 -12.14 27.07
CA SER A 101 13.46 -12.09 27.89
C SER A 101 13.22 -12.38 29.38
N LEU A 102 12.08 -11.95 29.92
CA LEU A 102 11.70 -12.27 31.31
C LEU A 102 11.33 -13.74 31.49
N SER A 103 10.63 -14.36 30.52
CA SER A 103 10.29 -15.78 30.60
C SER A 103 11.54 -16.67 30.55
N ASP A 104 12.51 -16.34 29.69
CA ASP A 104 13.77 -17.07 29.60
C ASP A 104 14.61 -16.92 30.89
N PHE A 105 14.66 -15.71 31.46
CA PHE A 105 15.37 -15.45 32.71
C PHE A 105 14.76 -16.22 33.90
N ILE A 106 13.43 -16.26 34.02
CA ILE A 106 12.74 -17.07 35.05
C ILE A 106 13.06 -18.56 34.88
N HIS A 107 13.07 -19.08 33.65
CA HIS A 107 13.36 -20.49 33.39
C HIS A 107 14.80 -20.86 33.76
N VAL A 108 15.79 -20.01 33.43
CA VAL A 108 17.19 -20.23 33.80
C VAL A 108 17.39 -20.15 35.32
N TRP A 109 16.77 -19.17 35.99
CA TRP A 109 16.84 -19.04 37.45
C TRP A 109 16.25 -20.25 38.17
N ASN A 110 15.10 -20.73 37.69
CA ASN A 110 14.45 -21.92 38.25
C ASN A 110 15.27 -23.21 38.00
N LEU A 111 15.94 -23.31 36.84
CA LEU A 111 16.86 -24.40 36.54
C LEU A 111 18.10 -24.37 37.45
N LEU A 112 18.63 -23.19 37.76
CA LEU A 112 19.83 -23.01 38.59
C LEU A 112 19.54 -23.20 40.09
N ALA A 113 18.32 -22.92 40.54
CA ALA A 113 17.86 -23.22 41.90
C ALA A 113 17.58 -24.72 42.15
N MET A 114 17.54 -25.53 41.09
CA MET A 114 17.31 -26.97 41.13
C MET A 114 18.62 -27.80 41.15
N PHE A 115 19.79 -27.14 41.05
CA PHE A 115 21.12 -27.70 41.28
C PHE A 115 21.69 -27.18 42.61
#